data_AF-A0A5E4IDQ7-F1
#
_entry.id   AF-A0A5E4IDQ7-F1
#
_cell.length_a   1.000
_cell.length_b   1.000
_cell.length_c   1.000
_cell.angle_alpha   90.00
_cell.angle_beta   90.00
_cell.angle_gamma   90.00
#
_symmetry.space_group_name_H-M   'P 1'
#
loop_
_entity.id
_entity.type
_entity.pdbx_description
1 polymer ?
#
loop_
_entity_poly.entity_id
_entity_poly.type
_entity_poly.pdbx_seq_one_letter_code
_entity_poly.pdbx_strand_id
1 'polypeptide(L)'
;MTTKKRKKMGSGWVKIQTPQDLRAAIQRMINKILMGKTPLDHAGTFAQLANAWTNSFKVEMTLIEMKELEERIAELEGLRQYEEAKRNENLDDMQRARKELKELMKAWR
;
A
#
# COMPACT_ATOMS: atom_id res chain seq x y z
N MET A 1 -13.12 -20.10 -47.53
CA MET A 1 -12.25 -18.92 -47.36
C MET A 1 -11.84 -18.83 -45.90
N THR A 2 -10.56 -19.06 -45.58
CA THR A 2 -10.03 -19.00 -44.21
C THR A 2 -9.55 -17.57 -43.90
N THR A 3 -10.29 -16.86 -43.06
CA THR A 3 -9.92 -15.51 -42.63
C THR A 3 -8.78 -15.60 -41.60
N LYS A 4 -7.53 -15.48 -42.07
CA LYS A 4 -6.37 -15.24 -41.20
C LYS A 4 -6.61 -13.95 -40.41
N LYS A 5 -6.93 -14.05 -39.12
CA LYS A 5 -6.95 -12.92 -38.19
C LYS A 5 -5.57 -12.25 -38.22
N ARG A 6 -5.49 -11.02 -38.73
CA ARG A 6 -4.28 -10.18 -38.62
C ARG A 6 -3.91 -10.05 -37.15
N LYS A 7 -2.71 -10.53 -36.78
CA LYS A 7 -2.08 -10.27 -35.48
C LYS A 7 -1.98 -8.74 -35.34
N LYS A 8 -2.83 -8.11 -34.50
CA LYS A 8 -2.64 -6.71 -34.11
C LYS A 8 -1.28 -6.64 -33.42
N MET A 9 -0.27 -6.17 -34.14
CA MET A 9 1.02 -5.80 -33.55
C MET A 9 0.74 -4.55 -32.72
N GLY A 10 0.36 -4.76 -31.47
CA GLY A 10 0.26 -3.69 -30.49
C GLY A 10 1.60 -2.97 -30.48
N SER A 11 1.55 -1.65 -30.68
CA SER A 11 2.72 -0.78 -30.63
C SER A 11 3.58 -1.17 -29.43
N GLY A 12 4.88 -1.43 -29.62
CA GLY A 12 5.78 -2.01 -28.61
C GLY A 12 5.97 -1.21 -27.31
N TRP A 13 5.12 -0.23 -27.05
CA TRP A 13 4.97 0.51 -25.81
C TRP A 13 4.37 -0.38 -24.72
N VAL A 14 5.10 -0.51 -23.61
CA VAL A 14 4.57 -1.12 -22.40
C VAL A 14 3.89 -0.02 -21.60
N LYS A 15 2.59 -0.14 -21.35
CA LYS A 15 1.89 0.74 -20.40
C LYS A 15 2.35 0.37 -18.99
N ILE A 16 2.92 1.33 -18.27
CA ILE A 16 3.39 1.16 -16.90
C ILE A 16 2.41 1.88 -15.98
N GLN A 17 1.70 1.16 -15.11
CA GLN A 17 0.78 1.74 -14.13
C GLN A 17 1.18 1.41 -12.69
N THR A 18 1.88 0.30 -12.49
CA THR A 18 2.35 -0.18 -11.19
C THR A 18 3.87 -0.38 -11.18
N PRO A 19 4.51 -0.40 -10.01
CA PRO A 19 5.92 -0.79 -9.88
C PRO A 19 6.23 -2.17 -10.49
N GLN A 20 5.28 -3.12 -10.39
CA GLN A 20 5.40 -4.44 -10.99
C GLN A 20 5.41 -4.40 -12.53
N ASP A 21 4.62 -3.51 -13.15
CA ASP A 21 4.66 -3.31 -14.60
C ASP A 21 6.03 -2.81 -15.08
N LEU A 22 6.62 -1.87 -14.33
CA LEU A 22 7.96 -1.35 -14.58
C LEU A 22 9.00 -2.47 -14.45
N ARG A 23 8.91 -3.28 -13.40
CA ARG A 23 9.80 -4.43 -13.17
C ARG A 23 9.72 -5.44 -14.31
N ALA A 24 8.51 -5.78 -14.75
CA ALA A 24 8.28 -6.70 -15.87
C ALA A 24 8.78 -6.14 -17.22
N ALA A 25 8.72 -4.82 -17.41
CA ALA A 25 9.28 -4.16 -18.60
C ALA A 25 10.81 -4.22 -18.60
N ILE A 26 11.44 -3.88 -17.48
CA ILE A 26 12.90 -3.90 -17.32
C ILE A 26 13.44 -5.33 -17.45
N GLN A 27 12.81 -6.31 -16.81
CA GLN A 27 13.17 -7.73 -16.92
C GLN A 27 13.17 -8.20 -18.39
N ARG A 28 12.16 -7.81 -19.17
CA ARG A 28 12.08 -8.13 -20.60
C ARG A 28 13.23 -7.52 -21.39
N MET A 29 13.67 -6.30 -21.06
CA MET A 29 14.80 -5.65 -21.72
C MET A 29 16.14 -6.30 -21.34
N ILE A 30 16.34 -6.62 -20.05
CA ILE A 30 17.51 -7.34 -19.55
C ILE A 30 17.63 -8.70 -20.27
N ASN A 31 16.54 -9.47 -20.35
CA ASN A 31 16.55 -10.77 -21.02
C ASN A 31 16.89 -10.66 -22.52
N LYS A 32 16.41 -9.62 -23.21
CA LYS A 32 16.77 -9.37 -24.62
C LYS A 32 18.25 -9.09 -24.79
N ILE A 33 18.85 -8.33 -23.87
CA ILE A 33 20.29 -8.07 -23.86
C ILE A 33 21.08 -9.37 -23.63
N LEU A 34 20.68 -10.16 -22.63
CA LEU A 34 21.33 -11.44 -22.31
C LEU A 34 21.24 -12.46 -23.45
N MET A 35 20.18 -12.40 -24.26
CA MET A 35 20.01 -13.22 -25.47
C MET A 35 20.72 -12.64 -26.71
N GLY A 36 21.33 -11.46 -26.61
CA GLY A 36 22.07 -10.82 -27.70
C GLY A 36 23.35 -11.56 -28.05
N LYS A 37 23.75 -11.51 -29.32
CA LYS A 37 24.98 -12.17 -29.81
C LYS A 37 26.26 -11.43 -29.40
N THR A 38 26.17 -10.16 -29.00
CA THR A 38 27.29 -9.32 -28.57
C THR A 38 27.04 -8.75 -27.16
N PRO A 39 27.31 -9.52 -26.09
CA PRO A 39 26.99 -9.11 -24.72
C PRO A 39 27.73 -7.85 -24.26
N LEU A 40 28.96 -7.64 -24.75
CA LEU A 40 29.81 -6.52 -24.36
C LEU A 40 29.27 -5.16 -24.86
N ASP A 41 28.62 -5.13 -26.02
CA ASP A 41 28.02 -3.91 -26.58
C ASP A 41 26.84 -3.41 -25.75
N HIS A 42 26.29 -4.27 -24.90
CA HIS A 42 25.11 -3.99 -24.10
C HIS A 42 25.41 -3.85 -22.60
N ALA A 43 26.68 -3.97 -22.18
CA ALA A 43 27.08 -3.95 -20.77
C ALA A 43 26.64 -2.66 -20.05
N GLY A 44 26.78 -1.50 -20.70
CA GLY A 44 26.34 -0.22 -20.15
C GLY A 44 24.83 -0.14 -19.99
N THR A 45 24.08 -0.52 -21.02
CA THR A 45 22.60 -0.56 -21.00
C THR A 45 22.08 -1.55 -19.97
N PHE A 46 22.75 -2.71 -19.83
CA PHE A 46 22.44 -3.71 -18.83
C PHE A 46 22.63 -3.17 -17.41
N ALA A 47 23.76 -2.50 -17.13
CA ALA A 47 24.03 -1.92 -15.81
C ALA A 47 22.97 -0.87 -15.42
N GLN A 48 22.58 -0.01 -16.38
CA GLN A 48 21.52 0.98 -16.14
C GLN A 48 20.16 0.33 -15.86
N LEU A 49 19.78 -0.70 -16.63
CA LEU A 49 18.54 -1.43 -16.42
C LEU A 49 18.55 -2.22 -15.10
N ALA A 50 19.67 -2.82 -14.73
CA ALA A 50 19.82 -3.52 -13.45
C ALA A 50 19.65 -2.54 -12.28
N ASN A 51 20.28 -1.36 -12.34
CA ASN A 51 20.10 -0.32 -11.33
C ASN A 51 18.65 0.18 -11.26
N ALA A 52 18.01 0.39 -12.42
CA ALA A 52 16.60 0.77 -12.48
C ALA A 52 15.69 -0.31 -11.87
N TRP A 53 15.98 -1.59 -12.12
CA TRP A 53 15.25 -2.71 -11.54
C TRP A 53 15.40 -2.74 -10.00
N THR A 54 16.64 -2.62 -9.49
CA THR A 54 16.91 -2.59 -8.04
C THR A 54 16.20 -1.42 -7.37
N ASN A 55 16.21 -0.24 -8.00
CA ASN A 55 15.50 0.93 -7.47
C ASN A 55 13.98 0.74 -7.48
N SER A 56 13.42 0.14 -8.55
CA SER A 56 11.99 -0.18 -8.60
C SER A 56 11.56 -1.14 -7.48
N PHE A 57 12.41 -2.12 -7.16
CA PHE A 57 12.17 -3.06 -6.05
C PHE A 57 12.20 -2.38 -4.68
N LYS A 58 13.14 -1.46 -4.45
CA LYS A 58 13.17 -0.66 -3.21
C LYS A 58 11.90 0.18 -3.02
N VAL A 59 11.42 0.80 -4.10
CA VAL A 59 10.17 1.58 -4.07
C VAL A 59 8.98 0.68 -3.76
N GLU A 60 8.89 -0.50 -4.38
CA GLU A 60 7.84 -1.49 -4.10
C GLU A 60 7.82 -1.88 -2.61
N MET A 61 8.98 -2.16 -2.01
CA MET A 61 9.08 -2.46 -0.58
C MET A 61 8.64 -1.28 0.29
N THR A 62 9.06 -0.05 -0.04
CA THR A 62 8.67 1.15 0.71
C THR A 62 7.16 1.35 0.69
N LEU A 63 6.49 1.06 -0.44
CA LEU A 63 5.03 1.15 -0.54
C LEU A 63 4.31 0.10 0.32
N ILE A 64 4.87 -1.12 0.42
CA ILE A 64 4.34 -2.15 1.30
C ILE A 64 4.47 -1.71 2.77
N GLU A 65 5.65 -1.22 3.18
CA GLU A 65 5.88 -0.69 4.53
C GLU A 65 4.95 0.48 4.86
N MET A 66 4.75 1.41 3.92
CA MET A 66 3.79 2.51 4.11
C MET A 66 2.37 1.99 4.34
N LYS A 67 1.94 1.00 3.57
CA LYS A 67 0.61 0.41 3.72
C LYS A 67 0.42 -0.28 5.08
N GLU A 68 1.42 -1.02 5.55
CA GLU A 68 1.39 -1.64 6.88
C GLU A 68 1.32 -0.60 8.00
N LEU A 69 2.02 0.53 7.84
CA LEU A 69 1.96 1.65 8.78
C LEU A 69 0.58 2.33 8.76
N GLU A 70 -0.02 2.53 7.58
CA GLU A 70 -1.37 3.07 7.44
C GLU A 70 -2.42 2.19 8.13
N GLU A 71 -2.36 0.87 7.92
CA GLU A 71 -3.24 -0.09 8.59
C GLU A 71 -3.08 -0.01 10.13
N ARG A 72 -1.84 0.07 10.61
CA ARG A 72 -1.57 0.17 12.04
C ARG A 72 -2.00 1.50 12.68
N ILE A 73 -1.89 2.60 11.94
CA ILE A 73 -2.42 3.90 12.39
C ILE A 73 -3.95 3.82 12.50
N ALA A 74 -4.63 3.24 11.51
CA ALA A 74 -6.08 3.08 11.54
C ALA A 74 -6.55 2.24 12.73
N GLU A 75 -5.83 1.16 13.06
CA GLU A 75 -6.11 0.35 14.25
C GLU A 75 -5.96 1.16 15.55
N LEU A 76 -4.87 1.92 15.69
CA LEU A 76 -4.62 2.76 16.87
C LEU A 76 -5.65 3.87 17.02
N GLU A 77 -6.06 4.50 15.92
CA GLU A 77 -7.13 5.50 15.93
C GLU A 77 -8.47 4.89 16.35
N GLY A 78 -8.79 3.68 15.87
CA GLY A 78 -9.98 2.95 16.28
C GLY A 78 -9.99 2.61 17.78
N LEU A 79 -8.85 2.16 18.31
CA LEU A 79 -8.69 1.90 19.74
C LEU A 79 -8.86 3.18 20.57
N ARG A 80 -8.26 4.29 20.14
CA ARG A 80 -8.38 5.58 20.82
C ARG A 80 -9.84 6.05 20.89
N GLN A 81 -10.56 5.95 19.78
CA GLN A 81 -11.97 6.32 19.72
C GLN A 81 -12.83 5.44 20.65
N TYR A 82 -12.55 4.13 20.72
CA TYR A 82 -13.22 3.22 21.64
C TYR A 82 -12.97 3.59 23.10
N GLU A 83 -11.72 3.89 23.47
CA GLU A 83 -11.36 4.32 24.82
C GLU A 83 -12.02 5.65 25.20
N GLU A 84 -12.05 6.61 24.29
CA GLU A 84 -12.75 7.90 24.47
C GLU A 84 -14.25 7.68 24.69
N ALA A 85 -14.90 6.82 23.89
CA ALA A 85 -16.31 6.49 24.04
C ALA A 85 -16.61 5.84 25.40
N LYS A 86 -15.81 4.85 25.80
CA LYS A 86 -15.96 4.16 27.09
C LYS A 86 -15.73 5.11 28.28
N ARG A 87 -14.80 6.04 28.15
CA ARG A 87 -14.56 7.07 29.18
C ARG A 87 -15.77 7.99 29.34
N ASN A 88 -16.39 8.40 28.24
CA ASN A 88 -17.58 9.25 28.29
C ASN A 88 -18.77 8.53 28.90
N GLU A 89 -19.00 7.26 28.56
CA GLU A 89 -20.04 6.43 29.17
C GLU A 89 -19.88 6.32 30.69
N ASN A 90 -18.66 6.02 31.17
CA ASN A 90 -18.36 5.96 32.60
C ASN A 90 -18.60 7.31 33.31
N LEU A 91 -18.33 8.43 32.65
CA LEU A 91 -18.57 9.77 33.21
C LEU A 91 -20.06 10.05 33.36
N ASP A 92 -20.86 9.66 32.38
CA ASP A 92 -22.32 9.82 32.42
C ASP A 92 -22.94 8.98 33.56
N ASP A 93 -22.47 7.74 33.73
CA ASP A 93 -22.92 6.86 34.81
C ASP A 93 -22.58 7.43 36.20
N MET A 94 -21.36 7.95 36.37
CA MET A 94 -20.98 8.64 37.62
C MET A 94 -21.86 9.87 37.88
N GLN A 95 -22.21 10.64 36.85
CA GLN A 95 -23.08 11.80 37.01
C GLN A 95 -24.49 11.40 37.43
N ARG A 96 -25.04 10.32 36.87
CA ARG A 96 -26.35 9.78 37.28
C ARG A 96 -26.33 9.32 38.74
N ALA A 97 -25.35 8.51 39.13
CA ALA A 97 -25.21 8.03 40.50
C ALA A 97 -25.08 9.20 41.50
N ARG A 98 -24.33 10.25 41.14
CA ARG A 98 -24.20 11.46 41.97
C ARG A 98 -25.52 12.22 42.11
N LYS A 99 -26.33 12.27 41.06
CA LYS A 99 -27.64 12.93 41.08
C LYS A 99 -28.63 12.16 41.98
N GLU A 100 -28.68 10.84 41.84
CA GLU A 100 -29.51 9.96 42.68
C GLU A 100 -29.14 10.09 44.16
N LEU A 101 -27.85 10.05 44.49
CA LEU A 101 -27.38 10.24 45.86
C LEU A 101 -27.81 11.60 46.44
N LYS A 102 -27.75 12.67 45.63
CA LYS A 102 -28.18 14.00 46.05
C LYS A 102 -29.69 14.07 46.31
N GLU A 103 -30.50 13.36 45.52
CA GLU A 103 -31.95 13.28 45.73
C GLU A 103 -32.29 12.48 47.00
N LEU A 104 -31.62 11.34 47.21
CA LEU A 104 -31.77 10.56 48.44
C LEU A 104 -31.40 11.37 49.69
N MET A 105 -30.28 12.10 49.66
CA MET A 105 -29.90 12.97 50.79
C MET A 105 -30.88 14.10 51.05
N LYS A 106 -31.59 14.61 50.02
CA LYS A 106 -32.66 15.58 50.21
C LYS A 106 -33.90 14.96 50.84
N ALA A 107 -34.25 13.73 50.46
CA ALA A 107 -35.41 13.02 51.01
C ALA A 107 -35.22 12.61 52.48
N TRP A 108 -33.96 12.46 52.91
CA TRP A 108 -33.59 12.15 54.31
C TRP A 108 -33.54 13.37 55.24
N ARG A 109 -33.81 14.57 54.73
CA ARG A 109 -33.72 15.84 55.45
C ARG A 109 -35.08 16.48 55.61
#